data_AF-A0A3M0WN76-F1
#
_entry.id   AF-A0A3M0WN76-F1
#
_cell.length_a   1.000
_cell.length_b   1.000
_cell.length_c   1.000
_cell.angle_alpha   90.00
_cell.angle_beta   90.00
_cell.angle_gamma   90.00
#
_symmetry.space_group_name_H-M   'P 1'
#
loop_
_entity.id
_entity.type
_entity.pdbx_description
1 polymer ?
#
loop_
_entity_poly.entity_id
_entity_poly.type
_entity_poly.pdbx_seq_one_letter_code
_entity_poly.pdbx_strand_id
1 'polypeptide(L)' 'QGIDFRRKQMGAHRQMGVGTRIAYDIVRQHVPFIKHDTYLAPHIERVRRLVADGTLKEAVEQALGMP' A
#
# COMPACT_ATOMS: atom_id res chain seq x y z
N GLN A 1 -0.65 5.02 5.04
CA GLN A 1 -0.64 5.84 6.27
C GLN A 1 -2.03 5.88 6.90
N GLY A 2 -3.05 6.40 6.22
CA GLY A 2 -4.42 6.45 6.76
C GLY A 2 -5.00 5.08 7.15
N ILE A 3 -4.75 4.04 6.34
CA ILE A 3 -5.17 2.66 6.65
C ILE A 3 -4.53 2.17 7.96
N ASP A 4 -3.26 2.46 8.19
CA ASP A 4 -2.56 2.02 9.40
C ASP A 4 -3.16 2.67 10.66
N PHE A 5 -3.47 3.97 10.60
CA PHE A 5 -4.16 4.67 11.69
C PHE A 5 -5.57 4.13 11.92
N ARG A 6 -6.32 3.89 10.84
CA ARG A 6 -7.66 3.30 10.95
C ARG A 6 -7.63 1.91 11.57
N ARG A 7 -6.68 1.06 11.19
CA ARG A 7 -6.51 -0.28 11.79
C ARG A 7 -6.20 -0.23 13.27
N LYS A 8 -5.40 0.75 13.72
CA LYS A 8 -5.12 0.97 15.16
C LYS A 8 -6.37 1.34 15.95
N GLN A 9 -7.29 2.11 15.37
CA GLN A 9 -8.52 2.56 16.03
C GLN A 9 -9.64 1.52 15.97
N MET A 10 -9.82 0.86 14.81
CA MET A 10 -10.95 -0.04 14.55
C MET A 10 -10.66 -1.50 14.90
N GLY A 11 -9.41 -1.87 15.22
CA GLY A 11 -9.01 -3.25 15.49
C GLY A 11 -8.81 -4.09 14.23
N ALA A 12 -8.07 -5.19 14.37
CA ALA A 12 -7.61 -6.03 13.24
C ALA A 12 -8.72 -6.84 12.54
N HIS A 13 -9.93 -6.87 13.11
CA HIS A 13 -11.06 -7.64 12.57
C HIS A 13 -11.69 -7.03 11.32
N ARG A 14 -11.40 -5.75 11.02
CA ARG A 14 -11.94 -5.05 9.84
C ARG A 14 -11.09 -5.38 8.62
N GLN A 15 -11.72 -5.99 7.63
CA GLN A 15 -11.07 -6.42 6.40
C GLN A 15 -11.12 -5.32 5.33
N MET A 16 -10.03 -5.19 4.59
CA MET A 16 -9.99 -4.40 3.36
C MET A 16 -10.56 -5.23 2.21
N GLY A 17 -11.10 -4.56 1.19
CA GLY A 17 -11.40 -5.20 -0.09
C GLY A 17 -10.13 -5.83 -0.69
N VAL A 18 -10.30 -6.88 -1.49
CA VAL A 18 -9.18 -7.70 -2.02
C VAL A 18 -8.13 -6.83 -2.72
N GLY A 19 -8.52 -6.00 -3.69
CA GLY A 19 -7.60 -5.13 -4.41
C GLY A 19 -6.90 -4.10 -3.51
N THR A 20 -7.64 -3.47 -2.59
CA THR A 20 -7.05 -2.51 -1.63
C THR A 20 -6.05 -3.19 -0.69
N ARG A 21 -6.31 -4.43 -0.27
CA ARG A 21 -5.39 -5.20 0.57
C ARG A 21 -4.07 -5.47 -0.16
N ILE A 22 -4.14 -5.97 -1.40
CA ILE A 22 -2.95 -6.22 -2.23
C ILE A 22 -2.14 -4.95 -2.44
N ALA A 23 -2.79 -3.85 -2.83
CA ALA A 23 -2.11 -2.57 -3.02
C ALA A 23 -1.44 -2.08 -1.72
N TYR A 24 -2.14 -2.18 -0.58
CA TYR A 24 -1.58 -1.81 0.73
C TYR A 24 -0.36 -2.66 1.09
N ASP A 25 -0.42 -3.97 0.91
CA ASP A 25 0.65 -4.90 1.27
C ASP A 25 1.90 -4.63 0.42
N ILE A 26 1.75 -4.42 -0.89
CA ILE A 26 2.86 -4.07 -1.81
C ILE A 26 3.52 -2.75 -1.39
N VAL A 27 2.72 -1.70 -1.13
CA VAL A 27 3.26 -0.42 -0.67
C VAL A 27 4.03 -0.58 0.63
N ARG A 28 3.58 -1.45 1.54
CA ARG A 28 4.23 -1.68 2.84
C ARG A 28 5.51 -2.48 2.77
N GLN A 29 5.70 -3.31 1.75
CA GLN A 29 6.99 -3.94 1.47
C GLN A 29 8.07 -2.90 1.10
N HIS A 30 7.69 -1.78 0.51
CA HIS A 30 8.62 -0.75 0.01
C HIS A 30 8.76 0.47 0.92
N VAL A 31 7.68 0.82 1.64
CA VAL A 31 7.59 1.99 2.51
C VAL A 31 7.04 1.57 3.88
N PRO A 32 7.86 1.63 4.95
CA PRO A 32 7.41 1.28 6.29
C PRO A 32 6.35 2.27 6.79
N PHE A 33 5.62 1.90 7.84
CA PHE A 33 4.76 2.85 8.53
C PHE A 33 5.63 3.95 9.15
N ILE A 34 5.41 5.20 8.74
CA ILE A 34 6.17 6.36 9.20
C ILE A 34 5.55 6.84 10.51
N LYS A 35 6.30 6.67 11.61
CA LYS A 35 5.86 7.02 12.98
C LYS A 35 6.25 8.44 13.39
N HIS A 36 7.39 8.90 12.87
CA HIS A 36 7.99 10.19 13.18
C HIS A 36 8.37 10.86 11.87
N ASP A 37 8.52 12.18 11.91
CA ASP A 37 8.95 12.94 10.75
C ASP A 37 10.28 12.41 10.22
N THR A 38 10.34 12.24 8.90
CA THR A 38 11.48 11.67 8.20
C THR A 38 11.57 12.29 6.81
N TYR A 39 12.72 12.15 6.17
CA TYR A 39 12.91 12.59 4.79
C TYR A 39 12.07 11.74 3.84
N LEU A 40 11.03 12.33 3.24
CA LEU A 40 10.03 11.59 2.47
C LEU A 40 10.42 11.29 1.03
N ALA A 41 11.34 12.05 0.43
CA ALA A 41 11.70 11.90 -0.99
C ALA A 41 12.01 10.44 -1.40
N PRO A 42 12.83 9.66 -0.67
CA PRO A 42 13.09 8.26 -1.04
C PRO A 42 11.84 7.37 -0.96
N HIS A 43 10.93 7.63 -0.01
CA HIS A 43 9.68 6.89 0.11
C HIS A 43 8.70 7.22 -1.01
N ILE A 44 8.59 8.51 -1.35
CA ILE A 44 7.75 8.97 -2.46
C ILE A 44 8.26 8.39 -3.78
N GLU A 45 9.58 8.43 -4.02
CA GLU A 45 10.17 7.89 -5.25
C GLU A 45 9.91 6.39 -5.42
N ARG A 46 9.97 5.60 -4.33
CA ARG A 46 9.63 4.17 -4.39
C ARG A 46 8.18 3.95 -4.81
N VAL A 47 7.23 4.67 -4.21
CA VAL A 47 5.80 4.53 -4.55
C VAL A 47 5.53 5.03 -5.97
N ARG A 48 6.17 6.14 -6.38
CA ARG A 48 6.06 6.68 -7.74
C ARG A 48 6.49 5.65 -8.79
N ARG A 49 7.58 4.91 -8.55
CA ARG A 49 8.03 3.84 -9.45
C ARG A 49 6.98 2.74 -9.59
N LEU A 50 6.49 2.19 -8.47
CA LEU A 50 5.45 1.13 -8.47
C LEU A 50 4.19 1.49 -9.27
N VAL A 51 3.86 2.78 -9.34
CA VAL A 51 2.75 3.29 -10.15
C VAL A 51 3.16 3.46 -11.61
N ALA A 52 4.31 4.10 -11.84
CA ALA A 52 4.79 4.44 -13.18
C ALA A 52 5.18 3.20 -14.01
N ASP A 53 5.72 2.17 -13.38
CA ASP A 53 6.10 0.91 -14.03
C ASP A 53 4.97 -0.12 -14.11
N GLY A 54 3.79 0.19 -13.57
CA GLY A 54 2.63 -0.69 -13.62
C GLY A 54 2.60 -1.79 -12.55
N THR A 55 3.66 -2.00 -11.76
CA THR A 55 3.77 -3.08 -10.76
C THR A 55 2.54 -3.16 -9.86
N LEU A 56 2.08 -2.00 -9.37
CA LEU A 56 0.92 -1.95 -8.46
C LEU A 56 -0.38 -2.33 -9.15
N LYS A 57 -0.57 -1.87 -10.40
CA LYS A 57 -1.78 -2.14 -11.20
C LYS A 57 -1.84 -3.62 -11.56
N GLU A 58 -0.76 -4.15 -12.12
CA GLU A 58 -0.66 -5.54 -12.57
C GLU A 58 -0.90 -6.52 -11.43
N ALA A 59 -0.29 -6.28 -10.26
CA ALA A 59 -0.48 -7.16 -9.11
C ALA A 59 -1.93 -7.15 -8.59
N VAL A 60 -2.61 -6.00 -8.63
CA VAL A 60 -4.03 -5.90 -8.24
C VAL A 60 -4.93 -6.58 -9.27
N GLU A 61 -4.70 -6.37 -10.56
CA GLU A 61 -5.45 -7.00 -11.64
C GLU A 61 -5.33 -8.52 -11.61
N GLN A 62 -4.10 -9.02 -11.49
CA GLN A 62 -3.83 -10.47 -11.33
C GLN A 62 -4.58 -11.05 -10.14
N ALA A 63 -4.57 -10.37 -8.98
CA ALA A 63 -5.28 -10.83 -7.79
C ALA A 63 -6.81 -10.78 -7.92
N LEU A 64 -7.34 -9.97 -8.84
CA LEU A 64 -8.77 -9.85 -9.13
C LEU A 64 -9.21 -10.68 -10.33
N GLY A 65 -8.29 -11.39 -11.01
CA GLY A 65 -8.59 -12.12 -12.25
C GLY A 65 -8.96 -11.19 -13.41
N MET A 66 -8.44 -9.96 -13.40
CA MET A 66 -8.64 -8.99 -14.47
C MET A 66 -7.55 -9.13 -15.54
N PRO A 67 -7.88 -8.85 -16.82
CA PRO A 67 -6.94 -8.94 -17.93
C PRO A 67 -5.82 -7.90 -17.86
#